data_AF-A0A2V7VSL8-F1
#
_entry.id   AF-A0A2V7VSL8-F1
#
_cell.length_a   1.000
_cell.length_b   1.000
_cell.length_c   1.000
_cell.angle_alpha   90.00
_cell.angle_beta   90.00
_cell.angle_gamma   90.00
#
_symmetry.space_group_name_H-M   'P 1'
#
loop_
_entity.id
_entity.type
_entity.pdbx_description
1 polymer ?
#
loop_
_entity_poly.entity_id
_entity_poly.type
_entity_poly.pdbx_seq_one_letter_code
_entity_poly.pdbx_strand_id
1 'polypeptide(L)'
;MRRRAPVVVLLMLLAGAPAGAKESNVIVSRRAASDFALTADPAAAAWKGVAGVIADHDRFGGVVPGHRTEVRSRWTTQNLYLLFICPYEELYLHPDPSTTTETNKLWDWDVAEAFIGADFKDIKKYKEFQVSPQAEWVDLAIDRGAQPPSHDV
;
A
#
# COMPACT_ATOMS: atom_id res chain seq x y z
N MET A 1 36.24 -58.47 -17.69
CA MET A 1 35.41 -57.89 -16.61
C MET A 1 35.56 -56.37 -16.65
N ARG A 2 34.63 -55.63 -17.27
CA ARG A 2 34.66 -54.14 -17.35
C ARG A 2 33.47 -53.61 -16.57
N ARG A 3 33.72 -52.88 -15.47
CA ARG A 3 32.67 -52.24 -14.66
C ARG A 3 32.18 -51.00 -15.41
N ARG A 4 30.88 -50.94 -15.70
CA ARG A 4 30.22 -49.74 -16.24
C ARG A 4 29.91 -48.79 -15.08
N ALA A 5 30.35 -47.53 -15.18
CA ALA A 5 29.97 -46.48 -14.26
C ALA A 5 28.52 -46.04 -14.55
N PRO A 6 27.72 -45.64 -13.54
CA PRO A 6 26.37 -45.15 -13.76
C PRO A 6 26.43 -43.70 -14.27
N VAL A 7 25.70 -43.43 -15.35
CA VAL A 7 25.44 -42.07 -15.84
C VAL A 7 24.35 -41.47 -14.95
N VAL A 8 24.68 -40.44 -14.19
CA VAL A 8 23.70 -39.63 -13.45
C VAL A 8 23.20 -38.55 -14.40
N VAL A 9 21.94 -38.65 -14.82
CA VAL A 9 21.25 -37.60 -15.59
C VAL A 9 20.69 -36.60 -14.58
N LEU A 10 21.28 -35.41 -14.54
CA LEU A 10 20.78 -34.29 -13.76
C LEU A 10 19.66 -33.61 -14.55
N LEU A 11 18.39 -33.87 -14.19
CA LEU A 11 17.26 -33.09 -14.69
C LEU A 11 17.28 -31.70 -14.02
N MET A 12 17.71 -30.68 -14.75
CA MET A 12 17.47 -29.29 -14.36
C MET A 12 16.00 -28.95 -14.66
N LEU A 13 15.18 -28.87 -13.61
CA LEU A 13 13.85 -28.26 -13.67
C LEU A 13 14.02 -26.75 -13.85
N LEU A 14 13.86 -26.27 -15.08
CA LEU A 14 13.64 -24.85 -15.36
C LEU A 14 12.29 -24.48 -14.74
N ALA A 15 12.33 -23.84 -13.57
CA ALA A 15 11.18 -23.16 -13.01
C ALA A 15 10.78 -22.06 -14.01
N GLY A 16 9.68 -22.26 -14.73
CA GLY A 16 9.11 -21.24 -15.59
C GLY A 16 8.83 -20.00 -14.74
N ALA A 17 9.39 -18.86 -15.16
CA ALA A 17 9.00 -17.58 -14.59
C ALA A 17 7.48 -17.44 -14.75
N PRO A 18 6.72 -17.05 -13.70
CA PRO A 18 5.31 -16.80 -13.87
C PRO A 18 5.14 -15.71 -14.92
N ALA A 19 4.49 -16.07 -16.02
CA ALA A 19 4.07 -15.13 -17.05
C ALA A 19 3.25 -14.01 -16.39
N GLY A 20 3.55 -12.77 -16.77
CA GLY A 20 3.03 -11.54 -16.17
C GLY A 20 1.55 -11.64 -15.82
N ALA A 21 1.24 -11.56 -14.53
CA ALA A 21 -0.11 -11.31 -14.08
C ALA A 21 -0.53 -9.95 -14.65
N LYS A 22 -1.68 -9.90 -15.31
CA LYS A 22 -2.30 -8.65 -15.73
C LYS A 22 -2.50 -7.79 -14.48
N GLU A 23 -1.84 -6.63 -14.40
CA GLU A 23 -2.01 -5.68 -13.31
C GLU A 23 -3.50 -5.40 -13.12
N SER A 24 -4.03 -5.78 -11.95
CA SER A 24 -5.40 -5.47 -11.59
C SER A 24 -5.38 -4.19 -10.77
N ASN A 25 -6.13 -3.17 -11.21
CA ASN A 25 -6.40 -1.94 -10.45
C ASN A 25 -7.33 -2.22 -9.24
N VAL A 26 -7.18 -3.37 -8.59
CA VAL A 26 -8.07 -3.92 -7.57
C VAL A 26 -7.22 -4.37 -6.40
N ILE A 27 -7.47 -3.76 -5.24
CA ILE A 27 -7.03 -4.27 -3.95
C ILE A 27 -8.16 -5.11 -3.33
N VAL A 28 -7.88 -6.38 -3.01
CA VAL A 28 -8.86 -7.25 -2.34
C VAL A 28 -8.71 -7.11 -0.84
N SER A 29 -9.67 -6.47 -0.18
CA SER A 29 -9.72 -6.39 1.29
C SER A 29 -10.41 -7.61 1.89
N ARG A 30 -9.73 -8.32 2.81
CA ARG A 30 -10.28 -9.52 3.47
C ARG A 30 -10.88 -9.19 4.84
N ARG A 31 -12.05 -9.75 5.12
CA ARG A 31 -12.70 -9.60 6.42
C ARG A 31 -11.82 -10.16 7.55
N ALA A 32 -11.64 -9.40 8.62
CA ALA A 32 -11.11 -9.87 9.90
C ALA A 32 -12.27 -10.31 10.82
N ALA A 33 -12.00 -11.28 11.70
CA ALA A 33 -13.03 -11.82 12.59
C ALA A 33 -13.49 -10.81 13.64
N SER A 34 -12.58 -9.93 14.08
CA SER A 34 -12.82 -8.85 15.03
C SER A 34 -11.87 -7.69 14.75
N ASP A 35 -12.13 -6.55 15.37
CA ASP A 35 -11.17 -5.45 15.42
C ASP A 35 -9.89 -5.91 16.13
N PHE A 36 -8.77 -5.25 15.78
CA PHE A 36 -7.46 -5.50 16.36
C PHE A 36 -6.73 -4.17 16.59
N ALA A 37 -5.80 -4.18 17.55
CA ALA A 37 -4.94 -3.03 17.81
C ALA A 37 -4.08 -2.71 16.57
N LEU A 38 -3.97 -1.42 16.24
CA LEU A 38 -3.15 -0.99 15.12
C LEU A 38 -1.68 -1.41 15.32
N THR A 39 -1.07 -1.90 14.25
CA THR A 39 0.33 -2.29 14.21
C THR A 39 0.87 -2.12 12.80
N ALA A 40 2.07 -1.55 12.71
CA ALA A 40 2.82 -1.41 11.47
C ALA A 40 3.72 -2.62 11.17
N ASP A 41 3.72 -3.65 12.02
CA ASP A 41 4.53 -4.85 11.80
C ASP A 41 3.86 -5.79 10.76
N PRO A 42 4.45 -5.95 9.56
CA PRO A 42 3.88 -6.83 8.53
C PRO A 42 3.91 -8.32 8.91
N ALA A 43 4.67 -8.71 9.93
CA ALA A 43 4.73 -10.07 10.46
C ALA A 43 3.71 -10.34 11.58
N ALA A 44 3.03 -9.30 12.09
CA ALA A 44 2.01 -9.45 13.12
C ALA A 44 0.85 -10.35 12.65
N ALA A 45 0.19 -11.02 13.60
CA ALA A 45 -0.90 -11.96 13.30
C ALA A 45 -2.04 -11.34 12.47
N ALA A 46 -2.28 -10.03 12.61
CA ALA A 46 -3.25 -9.31 11.82
C ALA A 46 -2.88 -9.21 10.33
N TRP A 47 -1.60 -9.24 9.97
CA TRP A 47 -1.11 -8.98 8.60
C TRP A 47 -0.45 -10.17 7.93
N LYS A 48 0.05 -11.12 8.73
CA LYS A 48 0.77 -12.29 8.24
C LYS A 48 -0.09 -13.08 7.25
N GLY A 49 0.43 -13.28 6.05
CA GLY A 49 -0.22 -14.05 4.98
C GLY A 49 -1.35 -13.31 4.25
N VAL A 50 -1.60 -12.03 4.56
CA VAL A 50 -2.49 -11.18 3.76
C VAL A 50 -1.74 -10.78 2.49
N ALA A 51 -2.29 -11.10 1.32
CA ALA A 51 -1.73 -10.67 0.05
C ALA A 51 -1.90 -9.15 -0.11
N GLY A 52 -0.81 -8.45 -0.39
CA GLY A 52 -0.83 -7.04 -0.76
C GLY A 52 -0.85 -6.82 -2.27
N VAL A 53 -1.12 -5.58 -2.67
CA VAL A 53 -0.89 -5.05 -4.02
C VAL A 53 0.35 -4.18 -4.02
N ILE A 54 0.94 -3.98 -5.21
CA ILE A 54 2.14 -3.16 -5.37
C ILE A 54 1.78 -1.83 -6.01
N ALA A 55 2.23 -0.75 -5.37
CA ALA A 55 2.24 0.60 -5.91
C ALA A 55 3.70 1.00 -6.18
N ASP A 56 4.08 0.98 -7.44
CA ASP A 56 5.45 1.28 -7.92
C ASP A 56 5.45 2.15 -9.18
N HIS A 57 4.30 2.74 -9.54
CA HIS A 57 4.14 3.61 -10.70
C HIS A 57 3.84 5.06 -10.30
N ASP A 58 4.35 6.01 -11.07
CA ASP A 58 4.01 7.43 -10.95
C ASP A 58 2.60 7.73 -11.50
N ARG A 59 2.19 9.00 -11.40
CA ARG A 59 0.89 9.48 -11.90
C ARG A 59 0.71 9.35 -13.43
N PHE A 60 1.77 9.11 -14.18
CA PHE A 60 1.76 8.92 -15.62
C PHE A 60 1.84 7.43 -16.01
N GLY A 61 1.94 6.52 -15.04
CA GLY A 61 2.08 5.09 -15.27
C GLY A 61 3.49 4.65 -15.62
N GLY A 62 4.52 5.42 -15.25
CA GLY A 62 5.92 5.01 -15.32
C GLY A 62 6.37 4.34 -14.02
N VAL A 63 7.09 3.21 -14.11
CA VAL A 63 7.69 2.59 -12.91
C VAL A 63 8.70 3.55 -12.27
N VAL A 64 8.65 3.68 -10.95
CA VAL A 64 9.59 4.48 -10.15
C VAL A 64 10.55 3.54 -9.42
N PRO A 65 11.81 3.39 -9.90
CA PRO A 65 12.77 2.48 -9.30
C PRO A 65 13.04 2.81 -7.83
N GLY A 66 13.06 1.79 -6.96
CA GLY A 66 13.31 1.98 -5.52
C GLY A 66 12.06 2.25 -4.69
N HIS A 67 10.92 2.64 -5.30
CA HIS A 67 9.71 3.06 -4.58
C HIS A 67 8.60 2.00 -4.59
N ARG A 68 8.98 0.71 -4.55
CA ARG A 68 8.02 -0.41 -4.59
C ARG A 68 7.29 -0.55 -3.25
N THR A 69 6.13 0.08 -3.13
CA THR A 69 5.30 0.04 -1.92
C THR A 69 4.33 -1.15 -1.98
N GLU A 70 4.31 -1.99 -0.94
CA GLU A 70 3.27 -3.01 -0.77
C GLU A 70 2.14 -2.46 0.11
N VAL A 71 0.89 -2.61 -0.33
CA VAL A 71 -0.30 -2.22 0.43
C VAL A 71 -1.14 -3.44 0.74
N ARG A 72 -1.38 -3.71 2.03
CA ARG A 72 -2.29 -4.77 2.48
C ARG A 72 -3.57 -4.17 3.04
N SER A 73 -4.68 -4.87 2.86
CA SER A 73 -5.99 -4.42 3.35
C SER A 73 -6.78 -5.50 4.07
N ARG A 74 -7.40 -5.12 5.19
CA ARG A 74 -8.40 -5.91 5.90
C ARG A 74 -9.58 -5.02 6.29
N TRP A 75 -10.73 -5.62 6.56
CA TRP A 75 -11.88 -4.88 7.07
C TRP A 75 -12.63 -5.64 8.15
N THR A 76 -13.30 -4.91 9.04
CA THR A 76 -14.32 -5.41 9.96
C THR A 76 -15.61 -4.65 9.69
N THR A 77 -16.69 -5.02 10.37
CA THR A 77 -17.96 -4.29 10.24
C THR A 77 -17.86 -2.81 10.61
N GLN A 78 -16.82 -2.39 11.32
CA GLN A 78 -16.66 -1.02 11.79
C GLN A 78 -15.47 -0.29 11.15
N ASN A 79 -14.43 -1.02 10.72
CA ASN A 79 -13.16 -0.42 10.35
C ASN A 79 -12.61 -0.98 9.03
N LEU A 80 -11.97 -0.11 8.25
CA LEU A 80 -11.04 -0.49 7.18
C LEU A 80 -9.62 -0.33 7.72
N TYR A 81 -8.80 -1.36 7.56
CA TYR A 81 -7.40 -1.38 7.94
C TYR A 81 -6.55 -1.42 6.68
N LEU A 82 -5.58 -0.51 6.61
CA LEU A 82 -4.56 -0.45 5.56
C LEU A 82 -3.19 -0.53 6.22
N LEU A 83 -2.31 -1.36 5.66
CA LEU A 83 -0.89 -1.40 6.00
C LEU A 83 -0.09 -1.03 4.77
N PHE A 84 0.71 0.03 4.89
CA PHE A 84 1.66 0.47 3.89
C PHE A 84 3.06 0.00 4.28
N ILE A 85 3.71 -0.72 3.38
CA ILE A 85 5.08 -1.21 3.54
C ILE A 85 5.88 -0.49 2.47
N CYS A 86 6.50 0.63 2.85
CA CYS A 86 7.18 1.55 1.97
C CYS A 86 8.70 1.44 2.19
N PRO A 87 9.44 0.75 1.30
CA PRO A 87 10.89 0.89 1.27
C PRO A 87 11.27 2.34 0.99
N TYR A 88 12.32 2.82 1.65
CA TYR A 88 12.84 4.18 1.47
C TYR A 88 14.38 4.14 1.44
N GLU A 89 14.98 5.12 0.78
CA GLU A 89 16.43 5.35 0.82
C GLU A 89 16.78 6.46 1.82
N GLU A 90 16.06 7.57 1.71
CA GLU A 90 16.09 8.71 2.62
C GLU A 90 14.64 9.14 2.92
N LEU A 91 14.40 9.68 4.11
CA LEU A 91 13.08 10.18 4.52
C LEU A 91 13.09 11.70 4.62
N TYR A 92 12.10 12.35 4.02
CA TYR A 92 11.81 13.76 4.17
C TYR A 92 10.66 13.94 5.18
N LEU A 93 11.04 14.15 6.45
CA LEU A 93 10.12 14.13 7.58
C LEU A 93 9.82 15.53 8.12
N HIS A 94 8.63 15.69 8.70
CA HIS A 94 8.26 16.91 9.41
C HIS A 94 9.20 17.11 10.62
N PRO A 95 9.84 18.28 10.78
CA PRO A 95 10.83 18.49 11.84
C PRO A 95 10.24 18.55 13.25
N ASP A 96 8.93 18.79 13.41
CA ASP A 96 8.25 18.90 14.70
C ASP A 96 6.91 18.13 14.70
N PRO A 97 6.94 16.79 14.67
CA PRO A 97 5.75 15.97 14.47
C PRO A 97 4.80 15.99 15.66
N SER A 98 3.49 16.03 15.39
CA SER A 98 2.44 15.86 16.40
C SER A 98 1.69 14.55 16.22
N THR A 99 1.61 13.76 17.30
CA THR A 99 0.81 12.52 17.33
C THR A 99 -0.53 12.69 18.05
N THR A 100 -0.81 13.89 18.57
CA THR A 100 -1.99 14.17 19.40
C THR A 100 -3.00 15.08 18.71
N THR A 101 -2.61 15.70 17.60
CA THR A 101 -3.45 16.58 16.79
C THR A 101 -3.27 16.27 15.32
N GLU A 102 -4.29 16.61 14.53
CA GLU A 102 -4.22 16.56 13.09
C GLU A 102 -3.13 17.52 12.54
N THR A 103 -2.37 17.09 11.54
CA THR A 103 -1.33 17.88 10.87
C THR A 103 -1.81 18.30 9.48
N ASN A 104 -2.27 19.54 9.34
CA ASN A 104 -2.63 20.08 8.03
C ASN A 104 -1.40 20.14 7.09
N LYS A 105 -1.61 19.91 5.79
CA LYS A 105 -0.55 19.87 4.76
C LYS A 105 0.49 18.77 4.95
N LEU A 106 0.09 17.63 5.49
CA LEU A 106 1.02 16.52 5.73
C LEU A 106 1.68 16.01 4.43
N TRP A 107 1.02 16.18 3.28
CA TRP A 107 1.54 15.91 1.93
C TRP A 107 2.78 16.73 1.52
N ASP A 108 3.16 17.76 2.28
CA ASP A 108 4.44 18.44 2.10
C ASP A 108 5.65 17.58 2.58
N TRP A 109 5.38 16.42 3.22
CA TRP A 109 6.36 15.46 3.76
C TRP A 109 6.13 14.05 3.22
N ASP A 110 7.04 13.12 3.51
CA ASP A 110 6.83 11.71 3.17
C ASP A 110 5.64 11.13 3.95
N VAL A 111 4.64 10.67 3.19
CA VAL A 111 3.39 10.10 3.71
C VAL A 111 2.97 8.88 2.89
N ALA A 112 2.10 8.06 3.49
CA ALA A 112 1.24 7.16 2.75
C ALA A 112 -0.19 7.72 2.73
N GLU A 113 -0.86 7.64 1.59
CA GLU A 113 -2.19 8.20 1.40
C GLU A 113 -3.21 7.17 0.90
N ALA A 114 -4.46 7.32 1.33
CA ALA A 114 -5.60 6.56 0.85
C ALA A 114 -6.75 7.50 0.46
N PHE A 115 -7.24 7.35 -0.78
CA PHE A 115 -8.34 8.10 -1.34
C PHE A 115 -9.55 7.17 -1.42
N ILE A 116 -10.62 7.46 -0.66
CA ILE A 116 -11.77 6.57 -0.50
C ILE A 116 -13.08 7.29 -0.86
N GLY A 117 -13.65 6.91 -2.00
CA GLY A 117 -15.00 7.31 -2.41
C GLY A 117 -16.01 6.19 -2.11
N ALA A 118 -16.91 6.42 -1.16
CA ALA A 118 -17.96 5.44 -0.81
C ALA A 118 -19.32 5.76 -1.47
N ASP A 119 -19.50 6.99 -1.99
CA ASP A 119 -20.71 7.39 -2.71
C ASP A 119 -20.50 7.20 -4.23
N PHE A 120 -21.01 6.10 -4.77
CA PHE A 120 -20.94 5.80 -6.20
C PHE A 120 -21.87 6.69 -7.05
N LYS A 121 -22.77 7.49 -6.45
CA LYS A 121 -23.61 8.45 -7.17
C LYS A 121 -22.94 9.81 -7.31
N ASP A 122 -22.09 10.18 -6.35
CA ASP A 122 -21.33 11.44 -6.34
C ASP A 122 -19.84 11.19 -6.10
N ILE A 123 -19.18 10.62 -7.11
CA ILE A 123 -17.75 10.26 -7.05
C ILE A 123 -16.80 11.45 -6.88
N LYS A 124 -17.30 12.69 -6.98
CA LYS A 124 -16.51 13.90 -6.73
C LYS A 124 -16.36 14.19 -5.24
N LYS A 125 -17.12 13.49 -4.39
CA LYS A 125 -17.01 13.53 -2.94
C LYS A 125 -16.31 12.28 -2.44
N TYR A 126 -15.21 12.47 -1.74
CA TYR A 126 -14.41 11.37 -1.21
C TYR A 126 -13.61 11.83 0.00
N LYS A 127 -13.02 10.86 0.71
CA LYS A 127 -12.13 11.11 1.84
C LYS A 127 -10.69 10.87 1.44
N GLU A 128 -9.79 11.72 1.89
CA GLU A 128 -8.34 11.48 1.85
C GLU A 128 -7.86 11.24 3.28
N PHE A 129 -7.08 10.18 3.48
CA PHE A 129 -6.43 9.86 4.74
C PHE A 129 -4.94 9.78 4.48
N GLN A 130 -4.14 10.52 5.25
CA GLN A 130 -2.68 10.47 5.14
C GLN A 130 -2.06 10.18 6.50
N VAL A 131 -0.98 9.41 6.49
CA VAL A 131 -0.19 9.09 7.68
C VAL A 131 1.29 9.23 7.38
N SER A 132 2.04 9.85 8.30
CA SER A 132 3.50 9.97 8.17
C SER A 132 4.21 8.80 8.87
N PRO A 133 5.50 8.54 8.55
CA PRO A 133 6.35 7.62 9.31
C PRO A 133 6.48 7.97 10.80
N GLN A 134 6.14 9.21 11.19
CA GLN A 134 6.19 9.71 12.57
C GLN A 134 4.83 9.65 13.28
N ALA A 135 3.85 8.95 12.70
CA ALA A 135 2.49 8.77 13.23
C ALA A 135 1.65 10.06 13.31
N GLU A 136 2.02 11.07 12.52
CA GLU A 136 1.12 12.19 12.22
C GLU A 136 0.01 11.72 11.27
N TRP A 137 -1.09 12.46 11.24
CA TRP A 137 -2.23 12.12 10.41
C TRP A 137 -3.02 13.36 9.98
N VAL A 138 -3.73 13.22 8.86
CA VAL A 138 -4.75 14.18 8.39
C VAL A 138 -5.90 13.40 7.76
N ASP A 139 -7.13 13.86 7.98
CA ASP A 139 -8.32 13.35 7.30
C ASP A 139 -9.09 14.48 6.63
N LEU A 140 -9.30 14.35 5.31
CA LEU A 140 -9.89 15.42 4.51
C LEU A 140 -11.23 14.97 3.93
N ALA A 141 -12.21 15.86 4.00
CA ALA A 141 -13.45 15.75 3.24
C ALA A 141 -13.33 16.54 1.94
N ILE A 142 -13.20 15.83 0.82
CA ILE A 142 -13.04 16.46 -0.48
C ILE A 142 -14.38 16.57 -1.19
N ASP A 143 -14.65 17.74 -1.76
CA ASP A 143 -15.73 17.98 -2.72
C ASP A 143 -15.17 18.70 -3.94
N ARG A 144 -15.06 17.98 -5.07
CA ARG A 144 -14.58 18.55 -6.34
C ARG A 144 -15.70 19.12 -7.23
N GLY A 145 -16.94 19.10 -6.77
CA GLY A 145 -18.12 19.57 -7.49
C GLY A 145 -18.41 21.06 -7.30
N ALA A 146 -18.15 21.60 -6.11
CA ALA A 146 -18.18 23.03 -5.82
C ALA A 146 -16.77 23.60 -6.04
N GLN A 147 -16.57 24.50 -7.01
CA GLN A 147 -15.33 25.27 -7.27
C GLN A 147 -14.11 24.71 -6.51
N PRO A 148 -13.51 23.60 -7.00
CA PRO A 148 -12.52 22.88 -6.22
C PRO A 148 -11.37 23.85 -5.87
N PRO A 149 -10.83 23.80 -4.64
CA PRO A 149 -9.57 24.46 -4.36
C PRO A 149 -8.57 24.06 -5.44
N SER A 150 -7.86 25.05 -5.99
CA SER A 150 -6.76 24.79 -6.92
C SER A 150 -5.67 24.03 -6.16
N HIS A 151 -5.66 22.71 -6.27
CA HIS A 151 -4.53 21.86 -5.86
C HIS A 151 -3.53 21.76 -7.02
N ASP A 152 -3.23 22.90 -7.64
CA ASP A 152 -2.11 23.03 -8.56
C ASP A 152 -0.87 23.32 -7.69
N VAL A 153 -0.13 22.25 -7.38
CA VAL A 153 1.30 22.30 -7.02
C VAL A 153 2.10 21.74 -8.18
#